data_AF-A0A4P1RD62-F1
#
_entry.id   AF-A0A4P1RD62-F1
#
_cell.length_a   1.000
_cell.length_b   1.000
_cell.length_c   1.000
_cell.angle_alpha   90.00
_cell.angle_beta   90.00
_cell.angle_gamma   90.00
#
_symmetry.space_group_name_H-M   'P 1'
#
loop_
_entity.id
_entity.type
_entity.pdbx_description
1 polymer ?
#
loop_
_entity_poly.entity_id
_entity_poly.type
_entity_poly.pdbx_seq_one_letter_code
_entity_poly.pdbx_strand_id
1 'polypeptide(L)'
;MSSLGITSLAVLSVYYRFSWQMEGGVVPWSEMFGTFALAVGAAVGMEYWARWAHRALWHDSLWHMHESHHRPREGPFEMNDVFAIINAVPAIALLSYGFFNKGLVPGLCFGAGLGITVFGMAYMFVHDGLVHRRFSVGPIANVPYFRRVAAAHKIHHTDKFNGVPYGLFLGPEELEEVGGLEELEKELIRSTRSYNRS
;
A
#
# COMPACT_ATOMS: atom_id res chain seq x y z
N MET A 1 -10.76 6.87 16.05
CA MET A 1 -11.28 5.48 16.07
C MET A 1 -10.22 4.61 16.73
N SER A 2 -10.57 3.77 17.71
CA SER A 2 -9.58 2.90 18.35
C SER A 2 -9.11 1.83 17.35
N SER A 3 -7.80 1.58 17.28
CA SER A 3 -7.20 0.50 16.47
C SER A 3 -7.80 -0.87 16.78
N LEU A 4 -8.29 -1.05 18.01
CA LEU A 4 -9.03 -2.22 18.48
C LEU A 4 -10.35 -2.44 17.73
N GLY A 5 -11.07 -1.38 17.36
CA GLY A 5 -12.35 -1.49 16.65
C GLY A 5 -12.19 -2.02 15.23
N ILE A 6 -11.22 -1.49 14.48
CA ILE A 6 -10.96 -1.89 13.08
C ILE A 6 -10.37 -3.31 13.03
N THR A 7 -9.43 -3.62 13.93
CA THR A 7 -8.82 -4.95 14.00
C THR A 7 -9.86 -6.01 14.37
N SER A 8 -10.72 -5.72 15.36
CA SER A 8 -11.83 -6.59 15.73
C SER A 8 -12.79 -6.80 14.56
N LEU A 9 -13.15 -5.74 13.83
CA LEU A 9 -14.04 -5.86 12.67
C LEU A 9 -13.45 -6.74 11.57
N ALA A 10 -12.16 -6.60 11.27
CA ALA A 10 -11.49 -7.42 10.27
C ALA A 10 -11.44 -8.91 10.68
N VAL A 11 -11.04 -9.20 11.93
CA VAL A 11 -11.01 -10.56 12.47
C VAL A 11 -12.41 -11.17 12.48
N LEU A 12 -13.42 -10.41 12.94
CA LEU A 12 -14.81 -10.86 12.96
C LEU A 12 -15.36 -11.09 11.56
N SER A 13 -15.00 -10.28 10.56
CA SER A 13 -15.46 -10.45 9.18
C SER A 13 -14.90 -11.73 8.56
N VAL A 14 -13.62 -12.01 8.77
CA VAL A 14 -12.99 -13.28 8.32
C VAL A 14 -13.60 -14.47 9.06
N TYR A 15 -13.76 -14.37 10.38
CA TYR A 15 -14.39 -15.41 11.19
C TYR A 15 -15.83 -15.68 10.73
N TYR A 16 -16.64 -14.64 10.55
CA TYR A 16 -18.04 -14.74 10.14
C TYR A 16 -18.16 -15.38 8.76
N ARG A 17 -17.31 -14.98 7.81
CA ARG A 17 -17.27 -15.58 6.47
C ARG A 17 -17.14 -17.10 6.54
N PHE A 18 -16.13 -17.60 7.25
CA PHE A 18 -15.91 -19.04 7.35
C PHE A 18 -16.96 -19.74 8.23
N SER A 19 -17.40 -19.10 9.31
CA SER A 19 -18.42 -19.65 10.21
C SER A 19 -19.76 -19.87 9.49
N TRP A 20 -20.25 -18.87 8.75
CA TRP A 20 -21.46 -18.99 7.94
C TRP A 20 -21.29 -20.01 6.81
N GLN A 21 -20.10 -20.10 6.22
CA GLN A 21 -19.87 -21.05 5.13
C GLN A 21 -19.87 -22.50 5.62
N MET A 22 -19.35 -22.76 6.81
CA MET A 22 -19.31 -24.11 7.37
C MET A 22 -20.70 -24.61 7.76
N GLU A 23 -21.62 -23.75 8.26
CA GLU A 23 -22.93 -24.17 8.80
C GLU A 23 -22.84 -25.34 9.82
N GLY A 24 -21.72 -25.45 10.54
CA GLY A 24 -21.43 -26.58 11.44
C GLY A 24 -20.88 -27.85 10.77
N GLY A 25 -20.59 -27.80 9.46
CA GLY A 25 -19.98 -28.84 8.65
C GLY A 25 -18.45 -28.90 8.72
N VAL A 26 -17.84 -29.52 7.71
CA VAL A 26 -16.38 -29.76 7.66
C VAL A 26 -15.62 -28.47 7.37
N VAL A 27 -14.46 -28.31 8.03
CA VAL A 27 -13.55 -27.18 7.81
C VAL A 27 -13.03 -27.18 6.35
N PRO A 28 -13.22 -26.09 5.58
CA PRO A 28 -12.83 -26.02 4.17
C PRO A 28 -11.34 -25.65 4.02
N TRP A 29 -10.45 -26.57 4.36
CA TRP A 29 -9.00 -26.33 4.42
C TRP A 29 -8.39 -25.77 3.13
N SER A 30 -8.76 -26.29 1.98
CA SER A 30 -8.22 -25.85 0.68
C SER A 30 -8.58 -24.40 0.38
N GLU A 31 -9.80 -23.99 0.71
CA GLU A 31 -10.25 -22.62 0.55
C GLU A 31 -9.59 -21.70 1.56
N MET A 32 -9.48 -22.10 2.84
CA MET A 32 -8.80 -21.29 3.86
C MET A 32 -7.33 -21.04 3.49
N PHE A 33 -6.64 -22.09 3.07
CA PHE A 33 -5.26 -22.00 2.62
C PHE A 33 -5.14 -21.13 1.36
N GLY A 34 -5.99 -21.36 0.35
CA GLY A 34 -6.00 -20.57 -0.87
C GLY A 34 -6.30 -19.09 -0.61
N THR A 35 -7.27 -18.79 0.25
CA THR A 35 -7.62 -17.43 0.68
C THR A 35 -6.41 -16.74 1.31
N PHE A 36 -5.74 -17.41 2.26
CA PHE A 36 -4.56 -16.86 2.91
C PHE A 36 -3.40 -16.64 1.94
N ALA A 37 -3.11 -17.65 1.10
CA ALA A 37 -2.03 -17.57 0.11
C ALA A 37 -2.27 -16.44 -0.89
N LEU A 38 -3.50 -16.27 -1.38
CA LEU A 38 -3.86 -15.18 -2.29
C LEU A 38 -3.84 -13.82 -1.59
N ALA A 39 -4.20 -13.73 -0.31
CA ALA A 39 -4.07 -12.48 0.44
C ALA A 39 -2.62 -12.03 0.59
N VAL A 40 -1.72 -12.93 0.99
CA VAL A 40 -0.29 -12.63 1.10
C VAL A 40 0.30 -12.34 -0.29
N GLY A 41 -0.01 -13.20 -1.27
CA GLY A 41 0.48 -13.06 -2.64
C GLY A 41 0.03 -11.76 -3.31
N ALA A 42 -1.24 -11.37 -3.15
CA ALA A 42 -1.74 -10.11 -3.68
C ALA A 42 -1.14 -8.90 -2.95
N ALA A 43 -0.98 -8.95 -1.62
CA ALA A 43 -0.34 -7.85 -0.88
C ALA A 43 1.10 -7.58 -1.35
N VAL A 44 1.88 -8.65 -1.58
CA VAL A 44 3.25 -8.53 -2.12
C VAL A 44 3.22 -8.15 -3.60
N GLY A 45 2.37 -8.79 -4.41
CA GLY A 45 2.25 -8.54 -5.84
C GLY A 45 1.84 -7.11 -6.17
N MET A 46 1.04 -6.47 -5.31
CA MET A 46 0.64 -5.08 -5.47
C MET A 46 1.82 -4.10 -5.42
N GLU A 47 2.90 -4.39 -4.70
CA GLU A 47 4.12 -3.55 -4.75
C GLU A 47 4.74 -3.55 -6.14
N TYR A 48 4.86 -4.73 -6.76
CA TYR A 48 5.40 -4.87 -8.11
C TYR A 48 4.48 -4.24 -9.15
N TRP A 49 3.16 -4.43 -9.01
CA TRP A 49 2.17 -3.78 -9.86
C TRP A 49 2.22 -2.26 -9.73
N ALA A 50 2.22 -1.72 -8.51
CA ALA A 50 2.27 -0.29 -8.26
C ALA A 50 3.56 0.32 -8.81
N ARG A 51 4.72 -0.30 -8.57
CA ARG A 51 6.02 0.10 -9.14
C ARG A 51 5.96 0.17 -10.67
N TRP A 52 5.45 -0.88 -11.31
CA TRP A 52 5.32 -0.91 -12.77
C TRP A 52 4.36 0.17 -13.27
N ALA A 53 3.16 0.29 -12.69
CA ALA A 53 2.15 1.27 -13.09
C ALA A 53 2.65 2.70 -12.88
N HIS A 54 3.35 2.94 -11.77
CA HIS A 54 3.94 4.25 -11.46
C HIS A 54 4.94 4.66 -12.54
N ARG A 55 5.85 3.77 -12.94
CA ARG A 55 6.81 4.03 -14.01
C ARG A 55 6.18 4.12 -15.40
N ALA A 56 5.39 3.11 -15.77
CA ALA A 56 4.95 2.90 -17.15
C ALA A 56 3.67 3.66 -17.50
N LEU A 57 2.87 4.06 -16.51
CA LEU A 57 1.61 4.75 -16.72
C LEU A 57 1.64 6.14 -16.10
N TRP A 58 1.92 6.26 -14.80
CA TRP A 58 1.78 7.52 -14.06
C TRP A 58 2.86 8.54 -14.44
N HIS A 59 4.08 8.11 -14.76
CA HIS A 59 5.16 8.94 -15.31
C HIS A 59 5.18 9.02 -16.84
N ASP A 60 4.09 8.58 -17.49
CA ASP A 60 3.95 8.62 -18.95
C ASP A 60 2.53 9.09 -19.32
N SER A 61 1.71 8.21 -19.91
CA SER A 61 0.35 8.54 -20.37
C SER A 61 -0.59 9.15 -19.33
N LEU A 62 -0.39 8.89 -18.03
CA LEU A 62 -1.20 9.38 -16.91
C LEU A 62 -0.52 10.48 -16.09
N TRP A 63 0.54 11.11 -16.61
CA TRP A 63 1.26 12.20 -15.93
C TRP A 63 0.35 13.35 -15.52
N HIS A 64 -0.61 13.74 -16.36
CA HIS A 64 -1.56 14.81 -16.04
C HIS A 64 -2.38 14.56 -14.76
N MET A 65 -2.52 13.30 -14.32
CA MET A 65 -3.13 12.95 -13.03
C MET A 65 -2.11 12.91 -11.90
N HIS A 66 -0.91 12.41 -12.17
CA HIS A 66 0.16 12.22 -11.20
C HIS A 66 0.96 13.50 -10.89
N GLU A 67 1.01 14.47 -11.80
CA GLU A 67 1.77 15.71 -11.66
C GLU A 67 1.40 16.51 -10.41
N SER A 68 0.11 16.48 -10.03
CA SER A 68 -0.38 17.11 -8.80
C SER A 68 0.36 16.62 -7.55
N HIS A 69 0.86 15.38 -7.57
CA HIS A 69 1.59 14.73 -6.50
C HIS A 69 3.05 15.19 -6.37
N HIS A 70 3.65 15.60 -7.49
CA HIS A 70 5.04 16.09 -7.56
C HIS A 70 5.16 17.57 -7.21
N ARG A 71 4.04 18.28 -7.13
CA ARG A 71 3.98 19.70 -6.83
C ARG A 71 3.59 19.94 -5.36
N PRO A 72 3.92 21.12 -4.80
CA PRO A 72 3.42 21.49 -3.48
C PRO A 72 1.88 21.44 -3.43
N ARG A 73 1.36 20.73 -2.43
CA ARG A 73 -0.08 20.50 -2.28
C ARG A 73 -0.83 21.79 -1.91
N GLU A 74 -1.95 22.04 -2.59
CA GLU A 74 -2.81 23.21 -2.36
C GLU A 74 -4.03 22.93 -1.45
N GLY A 75 -4.35 21.66 -1.16
CA GLY A 75 -5.56 21.31 -0.41
C GLY A 75 -5.57 19.88 0.15
N PRO A 76 -6.71 19.39 0.68
CA PRO A 76 -6.82 18.05 1.24
C PRO A 76 -6.75 16.93 0.19
N PHE A 77 -7.15 17.22 -1.05
CA PHE A 77 -7.23 16.27 -2.17
C PHE A 77 -6.32 16.66 -3.33
N GLU A 78 -5.85 15.67 -4.08
CA GLU A 78 -5.06 15.81 -5.30
C GLU A 78 -5.68 14.98 -6.43
N MET A 79 -5.45 15.35 -7.69
CA MET A 79 -5.91 14.53 -8.83
C MET A 79 -5.32 13.11 -8.77
N ASN A 80 -4.12 12.98 -8.21
CA ASN A 80 -3.44 11.71 -7.97
C ASN A 80 -4.25 10.74 -7.08
N ASP A 81 -5.15 11.24 -6.22
CA ASP A 81 -5.96 10.41 -5.33
C ASP A 81 -6.92 9.47 -6.10
N VAL A 82 -7.18 9.76 -7.39
CA VAL A 82 -7.93 8.88 -8.28
C VAL A 82 -7.29 7.50 -8.41
N PHE A 83 -5.96 7.38 -8.34
CA PHE A 83 -5.30 6.06 -8.40
C PHE A 83 -5.65 5.19 -7.19
N ALA A 84 -5.86 5.79 -6.01
CA ALA A 84 -6.32 5.04 -4.84
C ALA A 84 -7.75 4.50 -5.09
N ILE A 85 -8.63 5.29 -5.70
CA ILE A 85 -9.99 4.88 -6.05
C ILE A 85 -9.98 3.75 -7.10
N ILE A 86 -9.18 3.91 -8.16
CA ILE A 86 -9.04 2.90 -9.22
C ILE A 86 -8.60 1.54 -8.65
N ASN A 87 -7.71 1.51 -7.66
CA ASN A 87 -7.28 0.27 -7.02
C ASN A 87 -8.26 -0.22 -5.92
N ALA A 88 -9.02 0.67 -5.28
CA ALA A 88 -10.00 0.30 -4.26
C ALA A 88 -11.24 -0.40 -4.86
N VAL A 89 -11.71 0.04 -6.03
CA VAL A 89 -12.88 -0.56 -6.72
C VAL A 89 -12.72 -2.08 -6.95
N PRO A 90 -11.64 -2.59 -7.58
CA PRO A 90 -11.47 -4.02 -7.77
C PRO A 90 -11.31 -4.78 -6.45
N ALA A 91 -10.65 -4.18 -5.43
CA ALA A 91 -10.54 -4.80 -4.12
C ALA A 91 -11.91 -4.99 -3.46
N ILE A 92 -12.76 -3.96 -3.48
CA ILE A 92 -14.12 -4.01 -2.95
C ILE A 92 -14.98 -5.02 -3.72
N ALA A 93 -14.88 -5.06 -5.05
CA ALA A 93 -15.61 -6.01 -5.88
C ALA A 93 -15.22 -7.46 -5.54
N LEU A 94 -13.92 -7.74 -5.41
CA LEU A 94 -13.38 -9.06 -5.06
C LEU A 94 -13.79 -9.49 -3.64
N LEU A 95 -13.69 -8.59 -2.67
CA LEU A 95 -14.14 -8.84 -1.30
C LEU A 95 -15.64 -9.10 -1.24
N SER A 96 -16.44 -8.30 -1.95
CA SER A 96 -17.90 -8.45 -1.96
C SER A 96 -18.31 -9.77 -2.58
N TYR A 97 -17.78 -10.10 -3.77
CA TYR A 97 -18.03 -11.38 -4.42
C TYR A 97 -17.61 -12.56 -3.54
N GLY A 98 -16.41 -12.48 -2.96
CA GLY A 98 -15.86 -13.54 -2.12
C GLY A 98 -16.55 -13.73 -0.77
N PHE A 99 -17.23 -12.69 -0.26
CA PHE A 99 -18.00 -12.74 0.98
C PHE A 99 -19.40 -13.32 0.78
N PHE A 100 -20.09 -12.94 -0.29
CA PHE A 100 -21.48 -13.35 -0.53
C PHE A 100 -21.63 -14.69 -1.27
N ASN A 101 -20.54 -15.33 -1.69
CA ASN A 101 -20.57 -16.60 -2.41
C ASN A 101 -19.73 -17.67 -1.68
N LYS A 102 -20.17 -18.93 -1.76
CA LYS A 102 -19.49 -20.07 -1.14
C LYS A 102 -18.60 -20.81 -2.14
N GLY A 103 -17.51 -21.39 -1.63
CA GLY A 103 -16.63 -22.29 -2.37
C GLY A 103 -15.26 -21.68 -2.68
N LEU A 104 -14.41 -22.51 -3.29
CA LEU A 104 -13.00 -22.21 -3.48
C LEU A 104 -12.76 -20.90 -4.24
N VAL A 105 -13.40 -20.72 -5.40
CA VAL A 105 -13.19 -19.52 -6.24
C VAL A 105 -13.58 -18.23 -5.51
N PRO A 106 -14.79 -18.12 -4.90
CA PRO A 106 -15.10 -16.99 -4.01
C PRO A 106 -14.08 -16.77 -2.90
N GLY A 107 -13.58 -17.82 -2.23
CA GLY A 107 -12.53 -17.71 -1.22
C GLY A 107 -11.22 -17.12 -1.77
N LEU A 108 -10.80 -17.55 -2.96
CA LEU A 108 -9.63 -16.97 -3.64
C LEU A 108 -9.84 -15.49 -3.99
N CYS A 109 -11.03 -15.12 -4.48
CA CYS A 109 -11.38 -13.71 -4.73
C CYS A 109 -11.34 -12.89 -3.44
N PHE A 110 -11.91 -13.41 -2.35
CA PHE A 110 -11.86 -12.76 -1.05
C PHE A 110 -10.42 -12.54 -0.58
N GLY A 111 -9.58 -13.56 -0.71
CA GLY A 111 -8.15 -13.48 -0.40
C GLY A 111 -7.45 -12.40 -1.21
N ALA A 112 -7.59 -12.40 -2.53
CA ALA A 112 -7.00 -11.40 -3.40
C ALA A 112 -7.46 -9.97 -3.05
N GLY A 113 -8.76 -9.77 -2.86
CA GLY A 113 -9.31 -8.48 -2.45
C GLY A 113 -8.75 -8.01 -1.10
N LEU A 114 -8.63 -8.91 -0.12
CA LEU A 114 -8.03 -8.63 1.19
C LEU A 114 -6.56 -8.22 1.05
N GLY A 115 -5.77 -8.91 0.22
CA GLY A 115 -4.38 -8.57 -0.04
C GLY A 115 -4.21 -7.18 -0.65
N ILE A 116 -5.04 -6.83 -1.66
CA ILE A 116 -5.05 -5.48 -2.26
C ILE A 116 -5.42 -4.43 -1.22
N THR A 117 -6.42 -4.67 -0.38
CA THR A 117 -6.80 -3.74 0.70
C THR A 117 -5.69 -3.57 1.74
N VAL A 118 -5.02 -4.66 2.16
CA VAL A 118 -3.89 -4.59 3.10
C VAL A 118 -2.75 -3.75 2.52
N PHE A 119 -2.39 -4.00 1.25
CA PHE A 119 -1.39 -3.18 0.56
C PHE A 119 -1.83 -1.71 0.47
N GLY A 120 -3.07 -1.45 0.04
CA GLY A 120 -3.61 -0.09 -0.08
C GLY A 120 -3.61 0.67 1.25
N MET A 121 -3.94 0.02 2.35
CA MET A 121 -3.82 0.60 3.69
C MET A 121 -2.36 0.89 4.05
N ALA A 122 -1.45 -0.08 3.87
CA ALA A 122 -0.03 0.11 4.14
C ALA A 122 0.54 1.28 3.32
N TYR A 123 0.16 1.35 2.04
CA TYR A 123 0.51 2.44 1.13
C TYR A 123 -0.02 3.77 1.67
N MET A 124 -1.31 3.89 1.99
CA MET A 124 -1.88 5.14 2.53
C MET A 124 -1.15 5.60 3.81
N PHE A 125 -0.90 4.71 4.77
CA PHE A 125 -0.20 5.10 6.00
C PHE A 125 1.25 5.52 5.74
N VAL A 126 2.00 4.79 4.91
CA VAL A 126 3.41 5.11 4.68
C VAL A 126 3.56 6.27 3.70
N HIS A 127 2.94 6.20 2.53
CA HIS A 127 3.00 7.24 1.52
C HIS A 127 2.27 8.52 1.96
N ASP A 128 0.95 8.49 2.14
CA ASP A 128 0.17 9.70 2.39
C ASP A 128 0.40 10.23 3.82
N GLY A 129 0.41 9.31 4.79
CA GLY A 129 0.60 9.64 6.20
C GLY A 129 2.05 10.01 6.54
N LEU A 130 3.02 9.14 6.29
CA LEU A 130 4.41 9.35 6.71
C LEU A 130 5.21 10.23 5.74
N VAL A 131 5.19 9.94 4.43
CA VAL A 131 5.98 10.71 3.44
C VAL A 131 5.39 12.10 3.24
N HIS A 132 4.09 12.16 2.94
CA HIS A 132 3.38 13.40 2.58
C HIS A 132 2.75 14.13 3.77
N ARG A 133 2.82 13.55 4.98
CA ARG A 133 2.34 14.17 6.22
C ARG A 133 0.88 14.62 6.15
N ARG A 134 0.04 13.90 5.38
CA ARG A 134 -1.40 14.23 5.26
C ARG A 134 -2.15 13.98 6.57
N PHE A 135 -1.69 13.04 7.39
CA PHE A 135 -2.21 12.74 8.72
C PHE A 135 -1.14 12.09 9.61
N SER A 136 -1.35 12.07 10.93
CA SER A 136 -0.41 11.45 11.87
C SER A 136 -0.46 9.93 11.81
N VAL A 137 0.71 9.30 11.71
CA VAL A 137 0.87 7.83 11.65
C VAL A 137 1.38 7.23 12.96
N GLY A 138 1.52 8.05 14.01
CA GLY A 138 1.94 7.61 15.33
C GLY A 138 3.29 6.86 15.32
N PRO A 139 3.40 5.69 15.99
CA PRO A 139 4.66 4.95 16.12
C PRO A 139 5.32 4.53 14.80
N ILE A 140 4.54 4.41 13.71
CA ILE A 140 5.05 4.04 12.38
C ILE A 140 6.15 5.02 11.92
N ALA A 141 6.04 6.30 12.29
CA ALA A 141 7.03 7.32 11.94
C ALA A 141 8.44 7.06 12.52
N ASN A 142 8.53 6.26 13.58
CA ASN A 142 9.78 5.97 14.27
C ASN A 142 10.47 4.68 13.77
N VAL A 143 9.81 3.91 12.91
CA VAL A 143 10.38 2.66 12.39
C VAL A 143 11.51 2.98 11.39
N PRO A 144 12.75 2.50 11.61
CA PRO A 144 13.89 2.87 10.77
C PRO A 144 13.69 2.56 9.28
N TYR A 145 13.09 1.41 8.97
CA TYR A 145 12.79 1.02 7.59
C TYR A 145 11.84 2.00 6.90
N PHE A 146 10.73 2.39 7.54
CA PHE A 146 9.78 3.33 6.93
C PHE A 146 10.36 4.74 6.79
N ARG A 147 11.30 5.13 7.65
CA ARG A 147 12.06 6.38 7.47
C ARG A 147 12.95 6.32 6.23
N ARG A 148 13.57 5.18 5.95
CA ARG A 148 14.37 4.93 4.74
C ARG A 148 13.47 4.96 3.48
N VAL A 149 12.32 4.30 3.52
CA VAL A 149 11.29 4.38 2.46
C VAL A 149 10.87 5.83 2.22
N ALA A 150 10.59 6.60 3.27
CA ALA A 150 10.19 7.99 3.14
C ALA A 150 11.27 8.88 2.52
N ALA A 151 12.54 8.65 2.85
CA ALA A 151 13.67 9.34 2.22
C ALA A 151 13.82 8.96 0.74
N ALA A 152 13.68 7.68 0.41
CA ALA A 152 13.71 7.20 -0.97
C ALA A 152 12.60 7.84 -1.82
N HIS A 153 11.37 7.90 -1.29
CA HIS A 153 10.24 8.55 -1.97
C HIS A 153 10.44 10.07 -2.12
N LYS A 154 11.12 10.74 -1.19
CA LYS A 154 11.47 12.15 -1.37
C LYS A 154 12.46 12.38 -2.49
N ILE A 155 13.41 11.45 -2.70
CA ILE A 155 14.36 11.52 -3.81
C ILE A 155 13.64 11.34 -5.13
N HIS A 156 12.63 10.46 -5.20
CA HIS A 156 11.76 10.31 -6.37
C HIS A 156 11.19 11.64 -6.85
N HIS A 157 10.62 12.45 -5.94
CA HIS A 157 10.08 13.78 -6.24
C HIS A 157 11.10 14.83 -6.71
N THR A 158 12.39 14.51 -6.68
CA THR A 158 13.44 15.39 -7.23
C THR A 158 13.79 15.06 -8.68
N ASP A 159 13.17 14.02 -9.26
CA ASP A 159 13.43 13.48 -10.60
C ASP A 159 14.91 13.10 -10.86
N LYS A 160 15.72 12.96 -9.80
CA LYS A 160 17.07 12.40 -9.89
C LYS A 160 17.00 10.95 -10.36
N PHE A 161 18.11 10.43 -10.88
CA PHE A 161 18.23 9.03 -11.33
C PHE A 161 17.14 8.63 -12.35
N ASN A 162 16.73 9.56 -13.21
CA ASN A 162 15.63 9.38 -14.17
C ASN A 162 14.28 9.03 -13.50
N GLY A 163 14.00 9.62 -12.33
CA GLY A 163 12.75 9.40 -11.59
C GLY A 163 12.74 8.14 -10.71
N VAL A 164 13.86 7.43 -10.56
CA VAL A 164 13.96 6.30 -9.62
C VAL A 164 14.03 6.81 -8.18
N PRO A 165 13.33 6.19 -7.21
CA PRO A 165 12.58 4.93 -7.30
C PRO A 165 11.10 5.10 -7.69
N TYR A 166 10.49 4.04 -8.23
CA TYR A 166 9.05 4.01 -8.56
C TYR A 166 8.23 3.14 -7.60
N GLY A 167 8.85 2.18 -6.92
CA GLY A 167 8.27 1.42 -5.83
C GLY A 167 8.26 2.23 -4.55
N LEU A 168 7.28 1.95 -3.68
CA LEU A 168 7.23 2.58 -2.36
C LEU A 168 8.13 1.80 -1.40
N PHE A 169 7.79 0.52 -1.17
CA PHE A 169 8.51 -0.31 -0.22
C PHE A 169 9.83 -0.80 -0.78
N LEU A 170 9.90 -1.11 -2.09
CA LEU A 170 11.15 -1.47 -2.78
C LEU A 170 11.99 -0.25 -3.19
N GLY A 171 11.55 0.97 -2.84
CA GLY A 171 12.21 2.19 -3.26
C GLY A 171 13.67 2.33 -2.79
N PRO A 172 14.03 1.96 -1.54
CA PRO A 172 15.42 1.93 -1.11
C PRO A 172 16.31 1.00 -1.95
N GLU A 173 15.81 -0.19 -2.28
CA GLU A 173 16.51 -1.18 -3.10
C GLU A 173 16.65 -0.70 -4.55
N GLU A 174 15.62 -0.09 -5.13
CA GLU A 174 15.69 0.50 -6.47
C GLU A 174 16.73 1.62 -6.57
N LEU A 175 16.83 2.46 -5.53
CA LEU A 175 17.87 3.49 -5.47
C LEU A 175 19.26 2.87 -5.38
N GLU A 176 19.42 1.78 -4.62
CA GLU A 176 20.69 1.06 -4.53
C GLU A 176 21.13 0.50 -5.89
N GLU A 177 20.21 -0.09 -6.65
CA GLU A 177 20.47 -0.63 -7.99
C GLU A 177 20.98 0.43 -8.99
N VAL A 178 20.61 1.71 -8.82
CA VAL A 178 21.05 2.83 -9.67
C VAL A 178 22.20 3.64 -9.07
N GLY A 179 22.79 3.19 -7.97
CA GLY A 179 23.91 3.87 -7.30
C GLY A 179 23.52 5.09 -6.46
N GLY A 180 22.25 5.20 -6.08
CA GLY A 180 21.67 6.31 -5.30
C GLY A 180 21.84 6.22 -3.77
N LEU A 181 22.62 5.26 -3.26
CA LEU A 181 22.80 5.05 -1.80
C LEU A 181 23.30 6.30 -1.07
N GLU A 182 24.27 7.03 -1.65
CA GLU A 182 24.82 8.23 -1.02
C GLU A 182 23.77 9.34 -0.89
N GLU A 183 22.91 9.50 -1.90
CA GLU A 183 21.81 10.46 -1.87
C GLU A 183 20.75 10.05 -0.83
N LEU A 184 20.44 8.75 -0.75
CA LEU A 184 19.53 8.18 0.24
C LEU A 184 20.01 8.46 1.67
N GLU A 185 21.29 8.24 1.95
CA GLU A 185 21.88 8.53 3.26
C GLU A 185 21.86 10.02 3.60
N LYS A 186 22.16 10.89 2.63
CA LYS A 186 22.08 12.35 2.80
C LYS A 186 20.66 12.78 3.16
N GLU A 187 19.65 12.29 2.45
CA GLU A 187 18.24 12.64 2.72
C GLU A 187 17.75 12.06 4.05
N LEU A 188 18.20 10.86 4.44
CA LEU A 188 17.93 10.29 5.77
C LEU A 188 18.49 11.15 6.90
N ILE A 189 19.75 11.60 6.79
CA ILE A 189 20.38 12.49 7.78
C ILE A 189 19.63 13.82 7.84
N ARG A 190 19.30 14.41 6.69
CA ARG A 190 18.53 15.66 6.60
C ARG A 190 17.17 15.53 7.28
N SER A 191 16.43 14.48 6.97
CA SER A 191 15.11 14.20 7.55
C SER A 191 15.19 13.97 9.07
N THR A 192 16.23 13.30 9.57
CA THR A 192 16.47 13.10 11.01
C THR A 192 16.73 14.41 11.73
N ARG A 193 17.57 15.29 11.15
CA ARG A 193 17.86 16.62 11.72
C ARG A 193 16.62 17.50 11.77
N SER A 194 15.75 17.43 10.75
CA SER A 194 14.49 18.16 10.73
C SER A 194 13.54 17.67 11.84
N TYR A 195 13.49 16.37 12.10
CA TYR A 195 12.64 15.79 13.15
C TYR A 195 13.11 16.18 14.56
N ASN A 196 14.41 16.20 14.82
CA ASN A 196 14.94 16.58 16.13
C ASN A 196 14.83 18.09 16.43
N ARG A 197 14.45 18.92 15.45
CA ARG A 197 14.28 20.37 15.60
C ARG A 197 12.82 20.81 15.75
N SER A 198 11.87 19.93 15.45
CA SER A 198 10.42 20.16 15.59
C SER A 198 9.90 19.64 16.91
#